data_AF-A0A954UI36-F1
#
_entry.id   AF-A0A954UI36-F1
#
_cell.length_a   1.000
_cell.length_b   1.000
_cell.length_c   1.000
_cell.angle_alpha   90.00
_cell.angle_beta   90.00
_cell.angle_gamma   90.00
#
_symmetry.space_group_name_H-M   'P 1'
#
loop_
_entity.id
_entity.type
_entity.pdbx_description
1 polymer ?
#
loop_
_entity_poly.entity_id
_entity_poly.type
_entity_poly.pdbx_seq_one_letter_code
_entity_poly.pdbx_strand_id
1 'polypeptide(L)'
;VLDHTPFYAESGGQIGDTGTLTSSHGTFEVYDTQKNGEVFLHYGKVTGGKLAAGETVKATVAQARRDAIRRAHSATHILHYALHQNLGSHAQQQGSKVDDDLLRFDFTNQQAITPEQLAAIEQTANERIRTAAPITAKTVPLAEARQAGAMMLFGEKYPDPVRMISMGDFSR
;
A
#
# COMPACT_ATOMS: atom_id res chain seq x y z
N VAL A 1 6.07 9.70 -18.07
CA VAL A 1 4.95 10.56 -17.63
C VAL A 1 3.81 10.35 -18.60
N LEU A 2 2.62 10.09 -18.09
CA LEU A 2 1.37 9.98 -18.85
C LEU A 2 0.39 11.02 -18.31
N ASP A 3 -0.62 11.37 -19.11
CA ASP A 3 -1.77 12.16 -18.68
C ASP A 3 -2.61 11.39 -17.64
N HIS A 4 -2.81 10.10 -17.86
CA HIS A 4 -3.48 9.16 -16.95
C HIS A 4 -2.69 7.85 -16.83
N THR A 5 -2.66 7.25 -15.63
CA THR A 5 -1.90 6.00 -15.39
C THR A 5 -2.62 5.05 -14.45
N PRO A 6 -2.64 3.73 -14.74
CA PRO A 6 -3.10 2.72 -13.80
C PRO A 6 -2.04 2.32 -12.76
N PHE A 7 -0.78 2.72 -12.95
CA PHE A 7 0.34 2.37 -12.07
C PHE A 7 0.22 3.12 -10.73
N TYR A 8 0.30 2.37 -9.63
CA TYR A 8 0.54 2.92 -8.31
C TYR A 8 1.98 3.43 -8.20
N ALA A 9 2.13 4.67 -7.76
CA ALA A 9 3.44 5.23 -7.43
C ALA A 9 3.79 4.92 -5.98
N GLU A 10 5.05 4.61 -5.71
CA GLU A 10 5.54 4.31 -4.36
C GLU A 10 5.06 5.36 -3.34
N SER A 11 4.43 4.87 -2.28
CA SER A 11 3.89 5.72 -1.22
C SER A 11 3.45 4.87 -0.02
N GLY A 12 3.57 5.43 1.20
CA GLY A 12 3.09 4.80 2.43
C GLY A 12 3.75 3.46 2.73
N GLY A 13 5.03 3.30 2.36
CA GLY A 13 5.79 2.05 2.51
C GLY A 13 5.55 1.01 1.42
N GLN A 14 4.54 1.18 0.56
CA GLN A 14 4.28 0.32 -0.59
C GLN A 14 5.08 0.79 -1.80
N ILE A 15 5.85 -0.13 -2.39
CA ILE A 15 6.65 0.13 -3.60
C ILE A 15 5.81 0.41 -4.83
N GLY A 16 6.43 1.04 -5.82
CA GLY A 16 5.83 1.36 -7.10
C GLY A 16 5.48 0.14 -7.95
N ASP A 17 4.46 0.29 -8.79
CA ASP A 17 4.08 -0.72 -9.77
C ASP A 17 5.11 -0.81 -10.91
N THR A 18 5.22 -2.02 -11.47
CA THR A 18 6.00 -2.32 -12.67
C THR A 18 5.10 -2.82 -13.79
N GLY A 19 5.61 -2.85 -15.02
CA GLY A 19 4.82 -3.24 -16.19
C GLY A 19 5.38 -2.70 -17.49
N THR A 20 4.49 -2.39 -18.44
CA THR A 20 4.89 -1.93 -19.79
C THR A 20 3.99 -0.81 -20.30
N LEU A 21 4.58 0.10 -21.06
CA LEU A 21 3.88 1.04 -21.94
C LEU A 21 4.14 0.62 -23.38
N THR A 22 3.08 0.43 -24.18
CA THR A 22 3.19 -0.10 -25.54
C THR A 22 2.44 0.78 -26.53
N SER A 23 3.07 1.12 -27.66
CA SER A 23 2.42 1.75 -28.81
C SER A 23 2.68 0.93 -30.08
N SER A 24 2.16 1.38 -31.21
CA SER A 24 2.53 0.83 -32.53
C SER A 24 4.00 1.06 -32.90
N HIS A 25 4.69 1.99 -32.23
CA HIS A 25 6.05 2.44 -32.58
C HIS A 25 7.12 1.90 -31.63
N GLY A 26 6.75 1.44 -30.44
CA GLY A 26 7.71 0.92 -29.48
C GLY A 26 7.11 0.42 -28.18
N THR A 27 8.01 -0.12 -27.36
CA THR A 27 7.72 -0.66 -26.02
C THR A 27 8.69 -0.06 -25.01
N PHE A 28 8.13 0.37 -23.89
CA PHE A 28 8.87 0.82 -22.72
C PHE A 28 8.56 -0.09 -21.53
N GLU A 29 9.59 -0.72 -21.00
CA GLU A 29 9.52 -1.53 -19.79
C GLU A 29 9.63 -0.59 -18.57
N VAL A 30 8.62 -0.61 -17.70
CA VAL A 30 8.57 0.15 -16.45
C VAL A 30 9.03 -0.76 -15.32
N TYR A 31 10.18 -0.46 -14.71
CA TYR A 31 10.71 -1.20 -13.56
C TYR A 31 10.43 -0.52 -12.21
N ASP A 32 10.00 0.74 -12.22
CA ASP A 32 9.60 1.45 -11.00
C ASP A 32 8.64 2.62 -11.34
N THR A 33 7.74 2.94 -10.41
CA THR A 33 6.82 4.07 -10.52
C THR A 33 6.89 4.91 -9.25
N GLN A 34 7.23 6.19 -9.40
CA GLN A 34 7.35 7.15 -8.30
C GLN A 34 6.44 8.34 -8.49
N LYS A 35 6.30 9.18 -7.45
CA LYS A 35 5.50 10.41 -7.49
C LYS A 35 6.34 11.62 -7.13
N ASN A 36 6.27 12.67 -7.94
CA ASN A 36 6.81 14.00 -7.61
C ASN A 36 5.68 15.04 -7.69
N GLY A 37 5.23 15.52 -6.53
CA GLY A 37 4.01 16.34 -6.45
C GLY A 37 2.79 15.55 -6.93
N GLU A 38 2.14 16.02 -7.98
CA GLU A 38 1.01 15.34 -8.62
C GLU A 38 1.41 14.47 -9.82
N VAL A 39 2.69 14.53 -10.23
CA VAL A 39 3.19 13.85 -11.44
C VAL A 39 3.66 12.44 -11.12
N PHE A 40 3.19 11.47 -11.91
CA PHE A 40 3.64 10.08 -11.87
C PHE A 40 4.83 9.88 -12.81
N LEU A 41 5.92 9.37 -12.26
CA LEU A 41 7.18 9.11 -12.95
C LEU A 41 7.32 7.60 -13.19
N HIS A 42 7.25 7.17 -14.45
CA HIS A 42 7.50 5.80 -14.87
C HIS A 42 8.99 5.66 -15.22
N TYR A 43 9.77 5.03 -14.33
CA TYR A 43 11.17 4.72 -14.58
C TYR A 43 11.30 3.41 -15.33
N GLY A 44 12.15 3.41 -16.34
CA GLY A 44 12.15 2.34 -17.31
C GLY A 44 13.14 2.53 -18.44
N LYS A 45 13.05 1.64 -19.42
CA LYS A 45 13.85 1.68 -20.64
C LYS A 45 13.00 1.33 -21.85
N VAL A 46 13.32 1.94 -22.99
CA VAL A 46 12.78 1.50 -24.29
C VAL A 46 13.45 0.17 -24.63
N THR A 47 12.65 -0.88 -24.80
CA THR A 47 13.13 -2.23 -25.14
C THR A 47 12.88 -2.57 -26.61
N GLY A 48 12.05 -1.80 -27.30
CA GLY A 48 11.83 -1.94 -28.74
C GLY A 48 11.33 -0.64 -29.36
N GLY A 49 11.79 -0.34 -30.57
CA GLY A 49 11.33 0.81 -31.34
C GLY A 49 11.66 2.16 -30.70
N LYS A 50 10.75 3.12 -30.83
CA LYS A 50 10.87 4.48 -30.27
C LYS A 50 9.52 4.94 -29.76
N LEU A 51 9.55 5.78 -28.73
CA LEU A 51 8.36 6.47 -28.20
C LEU A 51 8.67 7.96 -28.15
N ALA A 52 7.73 8.78 -28.60
CA ALA A 52 7.77 10.23 -28.51
C ALA A 52 6.64 10.78 -27.64
N ALA A 53 6.83 12.01 -27.14
CA ALA A 53 5.76 12.72 -26.45
C ALA A 53 4.57 12.97 -27.39
N GLY A 54 3.35 12.81 -26.87
CA GLY A 54 2.11 12.94 -27.63
C GLY A 54 1.59 11.63 -28.24
N GLU A 55 2.35 10.54 -28.17
CA GLU A 55 1.86 9.22 -28.59
C GLU A 55 0.84 8.64 -27.60
N THR A 56 -0.18 7.98 -28.13
CA THR A 56 -1.08 7.13 -27.34
C THR A 56 -0.40 5.79 -27.05
N VAL A 57 -0.37 5.41 -25.77
CA VAL A 57 0.19 4.14 -25.32
C VAL A 57 -0.84 3.33 -24.54
N LYS A 58 -0.75 2.00 -24.63
CA LYS A 58 -1.41 1.08 -23.71
C LYS A 58 -0.50 0.84 -22.51
N ALA A 59 -0.96 1.30 -21.34
CA ALA A 59 -0.32 1.07 -20.05
C ALA A 59 -0.81 -0.24 -19.43
N THR A 60 0.10 -1.18 -19.17
CA THR A 60 -0.22 -2.50 -18.59
C THR A 60 0.63 -2.73 -17.34
N VAL A 61 0.00 -2.87 -16.17
CA VAL A 61 0.66 -3.20 -14.90
C VAL A 61 0.91 -4.71 -14.82
N ALA A 62 2.01 -5.11 -14.20
CA ALA A 62 2.31 -6.50 -13.88
C ALA A 62 1.34 -7.03 -12.82
N GLN A 63 0.20 -7.56 -13.27
CA GLN A 63 -0.95 -7.89 -12.43
C GLN A 63 -0.61 -8.82 -11.25
N ALA A 64 0.14 -9.90 -11.50
CA ALA A 64 0.52 -10.85 -10.45
C ALA A 64 1.32 -10.18 -9.32
N ARG A 65 2.27 -9.30 -9.67
CA ARG A 65 3.04 -8.52 -8.71
C ARG A 65 2.16 -7.51 -7.97
N ARG A 66 1.28 -6.81 -8.69
CA ARG A 66 0.32 -5.89 -8.07
C ARG A 66 -0.54 -6.58 -7.03
N ASP A 67 -1.02 -7.78 -7.32
CA ASP A 67 -1.87 -8.53 -6.39
C ASP A 67 -1.08 -9.04 -5.17
N ALA A 68 0.18 -9.43 -5.32
CA ALA A 68 1.07 -9.75 -4.21
C ALA A 68 1.27 -8.56 -3.27
N ILE A 69 1.57 -7.38 -3.83
CA ILE A 69 1.74 -6.14 -3.08
C ILE A 69 0.43 -5.74 -2.37
N ARG A 70 -0.73 -5.92 -3.00
CA ARG A 70 -2.04 -5.69 -2.37
C ARG A 70 -2.31 -6.63 -1.20
N ARG A 71 -1.93 -7.91 -1.30
CA ARG A 71 -2.01 -8.87 -0.19
C ARG A 71 -1.12 -8.42 0.98
N ALA A 72 0.14 -8.13 0.71
CA ALA A 72 1.11 -7.68 1.73
C ALA A 72 0.64 -6.38 2.42
N HIS A 73 0.11 -5.41 1.66
CA HIS A 73 -0.47 -4.20 2.23
C HIS A 73 -1.65 -4.51 3.14
N SER A 74 -2.56 -5.38 2.72
CA SER A 74 -3.72 -5.76 3.53
C SER A 74 -3.28 -6.48 4.82
N ALA A 75 -2.26 -7.32 4.73
CA ALA A 75 -1.65 -7.97 5.87
C ALA A 75 -1.02 -6.96 6.85
N THR A 76 -0.47 -5.84 6.37
CA THR A 76 0.03 -4.76 7.25
C THR A 76 -1.07 -4.21 8.17
N HIS A 77 -2.27 -3.95 7.64
CA HIS A 77 -3.40 -3.47 8.45
C HIS A 77 -3.87 -4.50 9.47
N ILE A 78 -3.94 -5.76 9.06
CA ILE A 78 -4.32 -6.89 9.93
C ILE A 78 -3.28 -7.09 11.04
N LEU A 79 -1.99 -7.02 10.71
CA LEU A 79 -0.90 -7.15 11.67
C LEU A 79 -0.94 -6.02 12.69
N HIS A 80 -1.16 -4.78 12.26
CA HIS A 80 -1.25 -3.64 13.17
C HIS A 80 -2.41 -3.80 14.17
N TYR A 81 -3.57 -4.26 13.70
CA TYR A 81 -4.68 -4.62 14.58
C TYR A 81 -4.28 -5.72 15.58
N ALA A 82 -3.66 -6.81 15.10
CA ALA A 82 -3.23 -7.92 15.95
C ALA A 82 -2.21 -7.49 17.02
N LEU A 83 -1.27 -6.60 16.67
CA LEU A 83 -0.33 -6.00 17.61
C LEU A 83 -1.06 -5.21 18.69
N HIS A 84 -2.05 -4.39 18.34
CA HIS A 84 -2.84 -3.66 19.31
C HIS A 84 -3.66 -4.57 20.23
N GLN A 85 -4.21 -5.68 19.73
CA GLN A 85 -4.97 -6.62 20.56
C GLN A 85 -4.10 -7.38 21.56
N ASN A 86 -2.86 -7.72 21.19
CA ASN A 86 -2.02 -8.61 22.00
C ASN A 86 -0.97 -7.87 22.84
N LEU A 87 -0.48 -6.73 22.35
CA LEU A 87 0.54 -5.93 23.04
C LEU A 87 -0.06 -4.67 23.66
N GLY A 88 -1.08 -4.07 23.04
CA GLY A 88 -1.72 -2.84 23.49
C GLY A 88 -1.55 -1.67 22.51
N SER A 89 -2.26 -0.58 22.77
CA SER A 89 -2.32 0.60 21.88
C SER A 89 -1.02 1.40 21.79
N HIS A 90 -0.01 1.07 22.59
CA HIS A 90 1.32 1.66 22.49
C HIS A 90 2.14 1.07 21.33
N ALA A 91 1.71 -0.03 20.72
CA ALA A 91 2.40 -0.68 19.60
C ALA A 91 2.16 0.04 18.27
N GLN A 92 2.51 1.33 18.23
CA GLN A 92 2.28 2.22 17.09
C GLN A 92 3.35 2.04 16.02
N GLN A 93 2.93 2.08 14.75
CA GLN A 93 3.82 2.03 13.59
C GLN A 93 4.90 3.12 13.64
N GLN A 94 6.15 2.72 13.41
CA GLN A 94 7.33 3.55 13.24
C GLN A 94 7.95 3.43 11.83
N GLY A 95 7.58 2.38 11.09
CA GLY A 95 8.05 2.15 9.74
C GLY A 95 7.29 1.02 9.08
N SER A 96 7.14 1.07 7.76
CA SER A 96 6.57 -0.02 6.99
C SER A 96 7.24 -0.13 5.63
N LYS A 97 7.49 -1.38 5.21
CA LYS A 97 7.86 -1.72 3.84
C LYS A 97 6.90 -2.80 3.35
N VAL A 98 6.31 -2.58 2.18
CA VAL A 98 5.40 -3.51 1.52
C VAL A 98 5.93 -3.75 0.12
N ASP A 99 6.34 -5.00 -0.11
CA ASP A 99 6.92 -5.52 -1.34
C ASP A 99 6.05 -6.68 -1.87
N ASP A 100 6.54 -7.41 -2.87
CA ASP A 100 5.86 -8.56 -3.44
C ASP A 100 5.79 -9.76 -2.47
N ASP A 101 4.62 -9.94 -1.83
CA ASP A 101 4.36 -10.94 -0.78
C ASP A 101 5.33 -10.85 0.43
N LEU A 102 5.94 -9.69 0.62
CA LEU A 102 6.77 -9.36 1.78
C LEU A 102 6.26 -8.09 2.45
N LEU A 103 6.17 -8.13 3.78
CA LEU A 103 5.92 -6.96 4.60
C LEU A 103 6.94 -6.88 5.73
N ARG A 104 7.41 -5.66 6.01
CA ARG A 104 8.13 -5.31 7.24
C ARG A 104 7.30 -4.26 7.96
N PHE A 105 7.09 -4.45 9.26
CA PHE A 105 6.34 -3.53 10.10
C PHE A 105 7.15 -3.24 11.36
N ASP A 106 7.63 -2.01 11.47
CA ASP A 106 8.41 -1.53 12.60
C ASP A 106 7.44 -0.81 13.54
N PHE A 107 7.47 -1.10 14.83
CA PHE A 107 6.54 -0.52 15.82
C PHE A 107 7.20 -0.33 17.19
N THR A 108 6.60 0.52 18.03
CA THR A 108 7.11 0.79 19.38
C THR A 108 6.78 -0.34 20.37
N ASN A 109 7.80 -0.95 20.98
CA ASN A 109 7.63 -1.84 22.11
C ASN A 109 8.87 -1.79 23.02
N GLN A 110 8.68 -1.81 24.34
CA GLN A 110 9.80 -1.66 25.28
C GLN A 110 10.65 -2.94 25.41
N GLN A 111 10.05 -4.09 25.15
CA GLN A 111 10.68 -5.40 25.30
C GLN A 111 10.57 -6.19 24.00
N ALA A 112 11.45 -7.17 23.81
CA ALA A 112 11.30 -8.12 22.72
C ALA A 112 9.98 -8.88 22.87
N ILE A 113 9.34 -9.19 21.74
CA ILE A 113 8.14 -10.04 21.72
C ILE A 113 8.53 -11.44 22.19
N THR A 114 7.82 -12.00 23.17
CA THR A 114 8.06 -13.39 23.59
C THR A 114 7.50 -14.38 22.55
N PRO A 115 7.97 -15.64 22.52
CA PRO A 115 7.41 -16.64 21.62
C PRO A 115 5.88 -16.81 21.74
N GLU A 116 5.35 -16.71 22.96
CA GLU A 116 3.91 -16.83 23.25
C GLU A 116 3.12 -15.64 22.70
N GLN A 117 3.65 -14.42 22.88
CA GLN A 117 3.05 -13.22 22.30
C GLN A 117 3.07 -13.26 20.77
N LEU A 118 4.17 -13.73 20.18
CA LEU A 118 4.30 -13.88 18.73
C LEU A 118 3.25 -14.84 18.18
N ALA A 119 3.08 -16.00 18.82
CA ALA A 119 2.06 -16.97 18.44
C ALA A 119 0.63 -16.40 18.56
N ALA A 120 0.35 -15.62 19.61
CA ALA A 120 -0.95 -14.98 19.80
C ALA A 120 -1.25 -13.90 18.74
N ILE A 121 -0.24 -13.11 18.37
CA ILE A 121 -0.32 -12.13 17.27
C ILE A 121 -0.63 -12.83 15.95
N GLU A 122 0.13 -13.89 15.62
CA GLU A 122 -0.09 -14.69 14.42
C GLU A 122 -1.48 -15.31 14.39
N GLN A 123 -1.93 -15.89 15.51
CA GLN A 123 -3.27 -16.46 15.63
C GLN A 123 -4.34 -15.41 15.36
N THR A 124 -4.24 -14.24 16.00
CA THR A 124 -5.19 -13.13 15.83
C THR A 124 -5.24 -12.65 14.38
N ALA A 125 -4.09 -12.50 13.72
CA ALA A 125 -4.02 -12.10 12.33
C ALA A 125 -4.72 -13.13 11.41
N ASN A 126 -4.42 -14.41 11.61
CA ASN A 126 -5.01 -15.50 10.85
C ASN A 126 -6.54 -15.63 11.08
N GLU A 127 -7.02 -15.37 12.30
CA GLU A 127 -8.44 -15.29 12.59
C GLU A 127 -9.11 -14.18 11.77
N ARG A 128 -8.51 -12.99 11.70
CA ARG A 128 -9.05 -11.88 10.90
C ARG A 128 -9.08 -12.21 9.41
N ILE A 129 -8.03 -12.85 8.88
CA ILE A 129 -7.98 -13.32 7.48
C ILE A 129 -9.15 -14.26 7.20
N ARG A 130 -9.41 -15.23 8.09
CA ARG A 130 -10.50 -16.21 7.92
C ARG A 130 -11.89 -15.59 7.89
N THR A 131 -12.10 -14.43 8.50
CA THR A 131 -13.40 -13.76 8.45
C THR A 131 -13.78 -13.28 7.04
N ALA A 132 -12.80 -13.15 6.13
CA ALA A 132 -13.00 -12.60 4.80
C ALA A 132 -13.76 -11.25 4.82
N ALA A 133 -13.49 -10.44 5.85
CA ALA A 133 -14.18 -9.17 6.05
C ALA A 133 -14.03 -8.26 4.81
N PRO A 134 -15.08 -7.51 4.44
CA PRO A 134 -15.03 -6.64 3.29
C PRO A 134 -14.00 -5.52 3.49
N ILE A 135 -13.26 -5.21 2.42
CA ILE A 135 -12.34 -4.07 2.36
C ILE A 135 -13.03 -2.96 1.55
N THR A 136 -13.13 -1.78 2.13
CA THR A 136 -13.73 -0.61 1.48
C THR A 136 -12.77 0.56 1.45
N ALA A 137 -12.93 1.42 0.45
CA ALA A 137 -12.16 2.66 0.30
C ALA A 137 -13.14 3.80 0.00
N LYS A 138 -13.06 4.88 0.77
CA LYS A 138 -13.89 6.08 0.57
C LYS A 138 -13.05 7.34 0.68
N THR A 139 -13.36 8.33 -0.14
CA THR A 139 -12.82 9.68 0.00
C THR A 139 -13.80 10.48 0.84
N VAL A 140 -13.38 10.90 2.04
CA VAL A 140 -14.21 11.57 3.04
C VAL A 140 -13.48 12.82 3.56
N PRO A 141 -14.20 13.81 4.13
CA PRO A 141 -13.57 14.90 4.85
C PRO A 141 -12.65 14.38 5.94
N LEU A 142 -11.51 15.04 6.15
CA LEU A 142 -10.52 14.60 7.15
C LEU A 142 -11.10 14.56 8.57
N ALA A 143 -12.04 15.46 8.89
CA ALA A 143 -12.76 15.45 10.16
C ALA A 143 -13.64 14.20 10.34
N GLU A 144 -14.30 13.74 9.28
CA GLU A 144 -15.14 12.53 9.31
C GLU A 144 -14.30 11.27 9.50
N ALA A 145 -13.14 11.18 8.81
CA ALA A 145 -12.21 10.08 9.02
C ALA A 145 -11.76 9.98 10.49
N ARG A 146 -11.40 11.11 11.11
CA ARG A 146 -11.03 11.15 12.54
C ARG A 146 -12.17 10.70 13.46
N GLN A 147 -13.39 11.16 13.20
CA GLN A 147 -14.57 10.77 13.98
C GLN A 147 -14.91 9.28 13.82
N ALA A 148 -14.66 8.70 12.64
CA ALA A 148 -14.84 7.29 12.36
C ALA A 148 -13.81 6.37 13.04
N GLY A 149 -12.83 6.96 13.73
CA GLY A 149 -11.75 6.24 14.41
C GLY A 149 -10.61 5.84 13.47
N ALA A 150 -10.47 6.51 12.32
CA ALA A 150 -9.38 6.23 11.39
C ALA A 150 -8.02 6.42 12.09
N MET A 151 -7.17 5.42 11.95
CA MET A 151 -5.85 5.45 12.56
C MET A 151 -4.95 6.41 11.79
N MET A 152 -4.55 7.48 12.47
CA MET A 152 -3.66 8.49 11.92
C MET A 152 -2.24 8.24 12.43
N LEU A 153 -1.30 8.01 11.51
CA LEU A 153 0.10 7.83 11.85
C LEU A 153 0.68 9.15 12.34
N PHE A 154 1.41 9.09 13.45
CA PHE A 154 2.00 10.28 14.06
C PHE A 154 3.04 10.91 13.12
N GLY A 155 2.95 12.22 12.90
CA GLY A 155 3.87 12.97 12.04
C GLY A 155 3.47 13.04 10.56
N GLU A 156 2.48 12.24 10.12
CA GLU A 156 2.00 12.26 8.74
C GLU A 156 1.02 13.42 8.49
N LYS A 157 1.14 14.03 7.30
CA LYS A 157 0.20 15.04 6.82
C LYS A 157 -0.80 14.38 5.87
N TYR A 158 -2.07 14.54 6.17
CA TYR A 158 -3.16 13.97 5.38
C TYR A 158 -3.88 15.08 4.60
N PRO A 159 -4.18 14.88 3.31
CA PRO A 159 -4.97 15.82 2.52
C PRO A 159 -6.42 15.88 3.03
N ASP A 160 -7.13 16.94 2.68
CA ASP A 160 -8.58 17.05 2.86
C ASP A 160 -9.22 17.35 1.49
N PRO A 161 -10.03 16.44 0.91
CA PRO A 161 -10.50 15.18 1.50
C PRO A 161 -9.42 14.07 1.53
N VAL A 162 -9.59 13.12 2.45
CA VAL A 162 -8.68 11.98 2.66
C VAL A 162 -9.30 10.69 2.15
N ARG A 163 -8.48 9.79 1.63
CA ARG A 163 -8.89 8.43 1.27
C ARG A 163 -8.74 7.50 2.48
N MET A 164 -9.86 7.14 3.10
CA MET A 164 -9.93 6.20 4.22
C MET A 164 -10.09 4.77 3.69
N ILE A 165 -9.31 3.84 4.24
CA ILE A 165 -9.42 2.40 3.98
C ILE A 165 -9.99 1.74 5.23
N SER A 166 -10.93 0.81 5.05
CA SER A 166 -11.48 0.05 6.17
C SER A 166 -11.52 -1.43 5.85
N MET A 167 -11.08 -2.26 6.80
CA MET A 167 -11.19 -3.72 6.75
C MET A 167 -12.14 -4.17 7.85
N GLY A 168 -13.37 -4.53 7.45
CA GLY A 168 -14.44 -4.79 8.40
C GLY A 168 -14.65 -3.62 9.37
N ASP A 169 -14.80 -3.95 10.65
CA ASP A 169 -14.94 -3.01 11.76
C ASP A 169 -13.65 -2.84 12.59
N PHE A 170 -12.63 -3.67 12.33
CA PHE A 170 -11.45 -3.79 13.18
C PHE A 170 -10.26 -2.92 12.75
N SER A 171 -10.23 -2.48 11.50
CA SER A 171 -9.19 -1.60 10.96
C SER A 171 -9.82 -0.50 10.13
N ARG A 172 -9.53 0.76 10.49
CA ARG A 172 -10.02 1.99 9.86
C ARG A 172 -8.93 3.05 9.90
#